data_AF-A0A497S8P7-F1
#
_entry.id   AF-A0A497S8P7-F1
#
_cell.length_a   1.000
_cell.length_b   1.000
_cell.length_c   1.000
_cell.angle_alpha   90.00
_cell.angle_beta   90.00
_cell.angle_gamma   90.00
#
_symmetry.space_group_name_H-M   'P 1'
#
loop_
_entity.id
_entity.type
_entity.pdbx_description
1 polymer ?
#
loop_
_entity_poly.entity_id
_entity_poly.type
_entity_poly.pdbx_seq_one_letter_code
_entity_poly.pdbx_strand_id
1 'polypeptide(L)' 'MLIDYRIFLKRIRDIEVKVVLCKNNFHWKILAEKFQTTHEDIEKFYQESEIPDDIAETIAHVRTLLVEKKAELPPEDLIV' A
#
# COMPACT_ATOMS: atom_id res chain seq x y z
N MET A 1 7.04 16.77 12.30
CA MET A 1 8.02 15.68 12.10
C MET A 1 7.58 14.37 12.75
N LEU A 2 7.52 14.20 14.07
CA LEU A 2 7.07 12.93 14.69
C LEU A 2 5.60 12.57 14.41
N ILE A 3 4.73 13.58 14.28
CA ILE A 3 3.31 13.39 13.97
C ILE A 3 3.13 12.93 12.52
N ASP A 4 3.80 13.57 11.57
CA ASP A 4 3.72 13.25 10.13
C ASP A 4 4.22 11.83 9.85
N TYR A 5 5.34 11.44 10.45
CA TYR A 5 5.86 10.07 10.45
C TYR A 5 4.79 9.05 10.89
N ARG A 6 4.14 9.27 12.05
CA ARG A 6 3.08 8.38 12.56
C ARG A 6 1.87 8.33 11.64
N ILE A 7 1.53 9.44 10.99
CA ILE A 7 0.43 9.52 10.03
C ILE A 7 0.74 8.65 8.80
N PHE A 8 1.94 8.77 8.23
CA PHE A 8 2.34 7.97 7.08
C PHE A 8 2.42 6.48 7.41
N LEU A 9 3.06 6.13 8.53
CA LEU A 9 3.16 4.75 8.97
C LEU A 9 1.78 4.12 9.21
N LYS A 10 0.87 4.87 9.86
CA LYS A 10 -0.51 4.41 10.05
C LYS A 10 -1.24 4.23 8.71
N ARG A 11 -1.13 5.20 7.80
CA ARG A 11 -1.77 5.13 6.47
C ARG A 11 -1.34 3.88 5.71
N ILE A 12 -0.04 3.57 5.69
CA ILE A 12 0.45 2.42 4.93
C ILE A 12 0.10 1.09 5.59
N ARG A 13 0.11 1.00 6.93
CA ARG A 13 -0.39 -0.18 7.67
C ARG A 13 -1.90 -0.39 7.51
N ASP A 14 -2.68 0.68 7.42
CA ASP A 14 -4.11 0.56 7.13
C ASP A 14 -4.35 -0.03 5.74
N ILE A 15 -3.45 0.23 4.77
CA ILE A 15 -3.50 -0.39 3.44
C ILE A 15 -3.09 -1.85 3.54
N GLU A 16 -2.00 -2.17 4.22
CA GLU A 16 -1.52 -3.53 4.48
C GLU A 16 -2.64 -4.46 4.95
N VAL A 17 -3.31 -4.07 6.05
CA VAL A 17 -4.43 -4.85 6.63
C VAL A 17 -5.56 -5.05 5.61
N LYS A 18 -5.89 -4.01 4.82
CA LYS A 18 -6.96 -4.09 3.82
C LYS A 18 -6.58 -4.95 2.63
N VAL A 19 -5.31 -5.00 2.22
CA VAL A 19 -4.82 -5.87 1.15
C VAL A 19 -4.98 -7.33 1.55
N VAL A 20 -4.61 -7.69 2.79
CA VAL A 20 -4.79 -9.05 3.32
C VAL A 20 -6.26 -9.49 3.28
N LEU A 21 -7.18 -8.57 3.62
CA LEU A 21 -8.62 -8.82 3.64
C LEU A 21 -9.32 -8.70 2.27
N CYS A 22 -8.58 -8.38 1.21
CA CYS A 22 -9.14 -8.16 -0.12
C CYS A 22 -9.63 -9.48 -0.75
N LYS A 23 -10.80 -9.45 -1.40
CA LYS A 23 -11.47 -10.64 -1.95
C LYS A 23 -11.85 -10.54 -3.43
N ASN A 24 -11.66 -9.38 -4.06
CA ASN A 24 -11.99 -9.18 -5.47
C ASN A 24 -11.05 -8.17 -6.12
N ASN A 25 -10.96 -8.21 -7.45
CA ASN A 25 -10.06 -7.34 -8.22
C ASN A 25 -10.41 -5.86 -8.12
N PHE A 26 -11.69 -5.51 -8.01
CA PHE A 26 -12.12 -4.13 -7.90
C PHE A 26 -11.57 -3.47 -6.63
N HIS A 27 -11.75 -4.11 -5.48
CA HIS A 27 -11.20 -3.66 -4.21
C HIS A 27 -9.68 -3.66 -4.22
N TRP A 28 -9.05 -4.66 -4.84
CA TRP A 28 -7.60 -4.70 -4.98
C TRP A 28 -7.08 -3.50 -5.77
N LYS A 29 -7.74 -3.14 -6.89
CA LYS A 29 -7.36 -2.00 -7.72
C LYS A 29 -7.43 -0.68 -6.94
N ILE A 30 -8.50 -0.48 -6.17
CA ILE A 30 -8.65 0.68 -5.29
C ILE A 30 -7.52 0.74 -4.25
N LEU A 31 -7.12 -0.40 -3.68
CA LEU A 31 -6.04 -0.46 -2.70
C LEU A 31 -4.67 -0.20 -3.34
N ALA A 32 -4.42 -0.71 -4.54
CA ALA A 32 -3.20 -0.46 -5.31
C ALA A 32 -3.07 1.03 -5.67
N GLU A 33 -4.15 1.67 -6.12
CA GLU A 33 -4.18 3.12 -6.39
C GLU A 33 -3.91 3.93 -5.11
N LYS A 34 -4.55 3.57 -3.98
CA LYS A 34 -4.30 4.23 -2.69
C LYS A 34 -2.87 4.05 -2.19
N PHE A 35 -2.29 2.87 -2.39
CA PHE A 35 -0.88 2.62 -2.09
C PHE A 35 0.02 3.53 -2.90
N GLN A 36 -0.20 3.61 -4.22
CA GLN A 36 0.59 4.46 -5.10
C GLN A 36 0.53 5.93 -4.68
N THR A 37 -0.66 6.48 -4.43
CA THR A 37 -0.79 7.87 -3.95
C THR A 37 -0.10 8.07 -2.60
N THR A 38 -0.25 7.12 -1.66
CA THR A 38 0.40 7.23 -0.35
C THR A 38 1.91 7.17 -0.47
N HIS A 39 2.45 6.32 -1.35
CA HIS A 39 3.87 6.22 -1.63
C HIS A 39 4.42 7.53 -2.20
N GLU A 40 3.73 8.12 -3.18
CA GLU A 40 4.12 9.41 -3.75
C GLU A 40 4.06 10.55 -2.72
N ASP A 41 3.06 10.56 -1.84
CA ASP A 41 2.97 11.54 -0.74
C ASP A 41 4.18 11.42 0.20
N ILE A 42 4.59 10.19 0.53
CA ILE A 42 5.76 9.91 1.38
C ILE A 42 7.04 10.35 0.67
N GLU A 43 7.24 9.95 -0.59
CA GLU A 43 8.43 10.32 -1.36
C GLU A 43 8.56 11.84 -1.50
N LYS A 44 7.46 12.56 -1.74
CA LYS A 44 7.45 14.02 -1.78
C LYS A 44 7.77 14.64 -0.43
N PHE A 45 7.21 14.11 0.65
CA PHE A 45 7.45 14.63 2.00
C PHE A 45 8.91 14.47 2.42
N TYR A 46 9.51 13.31 2.12
CA TYR A 46 10.89 13.01 2.45
C TYR A 46 11.87 13.37 1.33
N GLN A 47 11.50 14.09 0.27
CA GLN A 47 12.34 14.30 -0.92
C GLN A 47 13.76 14.82 -0.62
N GLU A 48 13.93 15.63 0.43
CA GLU A 48 15.22 16.20 0.85
C GLU A 48 15.87 15.45 2.03
N SER A 49 15.35 14.27 2.36
CA SER A 49 15.74 13.49 3.54
C SER A 49 15.62 11.98 3.28
N GLU A 50 16.18 11.17 4.15
CA GLU A 50 15.99 9.74 4.07
C GLU A 50 14.60 9.35 4.60
N ILE A 51 13.90 8.46 3.87
CA ILE A 51 12.67 7.84 4.38
C ILE A 51 13.09 6.93 5.54
N PRO A 52 12.48 7.06 6.73
CA PRO A 52 12.77 6.17 7.85
C PRO A 52 12.64 4.68 7.49
N ASP A 53 13.59 3.86 7.95
CA ASP A 53 13.70 2.44 7.61
C ASP A 53 12.38 1.68 7.80
N ASP A 54 11.66 1.95 8.88
CA ASP A 54 10.41 1.28 9.20
C ASP A 54 9.28 1.63 8.21
N ILE A 55 9.23 2.86 7.71
CA ILE A 55 8.33 3.25 6.61
C ILE A 55 8.76 2.55 5.32
N ALA A 56 10.05 2.55 5.00
CA ALA A 56 10.59 1.92 3.80
C ALA A 56 10.34 0.40 3.77
N GLU A 57 10.58 -0.29 4.88
CA GLU A 57 10.28 -1.71 5.07
C GLU A 57 8.78 -1.98 4.90
N THR A 58 7.92 -1.14 5.49
CA THR A 58 6.46 -1.30 5.36
C THR A 58 6.01 -1.07 3.91
N ILE A 59 6.57 -0.09 3.19
CA ILE A 59 6.32 0.12 1.76
C ILE A 59 6.66 -1.13 0.95
N ALA A 60 7.87 -1.67 1.17
CA ALA A 60 8.35 -2.85 0.45
C ALA A 60 7.47 -4.09 0.74
N HIS A 61 7.05 -4.25 1.99
CA HIS A 61 6.16 -5.33 2.39
C HIS A 61 4.78 -5.21 1.73
N VAL A 62 4.14 -4.04 1.81
CA VAL A 62 2.82 -3.81 1.19
C VAL A 62 2.86 -3.97 -0.33
N ARG A 63 3.95 -3.55 -0.97
CA ARG A 63 4.16 -3.77 -2.41
C ARG A 63 4.17 -5.27 -2.75
N THR A 64 4.87 -6.07 -1.94
CA THR A 64 4.93 -7.52 -2.11
C THR A 64 3.55 -8.16 -1.91
N LEU A 65 2.85 -7.79 -0.84
CA LEU A 65 1.49 -8.27 -0.56
C LEU A 65 0.51 -7.92 -1.68
N LEU A 66 0.62 -6.74 -2.29
CA LEU A 66 -0.23 -6.36 -3.42
C LEU A 66 -0.04 -7.31 -4.61
N VAL A 67 1.21 -7.67 -4.93
CA VAL A 67 1.52 -8.61 -6.02
C VAL A 67 1.02 -10.00 -5.71
N GLU A 68 1.31 -10.52 -4.51
CA GLU A 68 0.85 -11.84 -4.06
C GLU A 68 -0.67 -11.91 -4.07
N LYS A 69 -1.34 -10.90 -3.49
CA LYS A 69 -2.80 -10.83 -3.46
C LYS A 69 -3.41 -10.78 -4.85
N LYS A 70 -2.79 -10.08 -5.81
CA LYS A 70 -3.30 -10.05 -7.19
C LYS A 70 -3.30 -11.44 -7.81
N ALA A 71 -2.28 -12.26 -7.54
CA ALA A 71 -2.17 -13.62 -8.05
C ALA A 71 -3.19 -14.58 -7.41
N GLU A 72 -3.62 -14.32 -6.17
CA GLU A 72 -4.65 -15.12 -5.48
C GLU A 72 -6.08 -14.81 -5.94
N LEU A 73 -6.32 -13.61 -6.48
CA LEU A 73 -7.66 -13.18 -6.85
C LEU A 73 -8.15 -13.90 -8.11
N PRO A 74 -9.45 -14.26 -8.18
CA PRO A 74 -10.00 -14.87 -9.38
C PRO A 74 -9.81 -13.94 -10.59
N PRO A 75 -9.61 -14.44 -11.81
CA PRO A 75 -9.50 -13.59 -12.99
C PRO A 75 -10.75 -12.72 -13.17
N GLU A 76 -10.55 -11.50 -13.71
CA GLU A 76 -11.62 -10.50 -13.90
C GLU A 76 -12.74 -10.97 -14.84
N ASP A 77 -12.48 -12.02 -15.65
CA ASP A 77 -13.39 -12.58 -16.64
C ASP A 77 -14.42 -13.60 -16.12
N LEU A 78 -14.53 -13.82 -14.79
CA LEU A 78 -15.54 -14.70 -14.18
C LEU A 78 -16.85 -13.98 -13.80
N ILE A 79 -17.18 -12.88 -14.45
CA ILE A 79 -18.53 -12.30 -14.43
C ILE A 79 -19.18 -12.65 -15.77
N VAL A 80 -19.71 -13.87 -15.86
CA VAL A 80 -20.68 -14.28 -16.89
C VAL A 80 -22.08 -14.07 -16.34
#